data_AF-A0A0D2J5U2-F1
#
_entry.id   AF-A0A0D2J5U2-F1
#
_cell.length_a   1.000
_cell.length_b   1.000
_cell.length_c   1.000
_cell.angle_alpha   90.00
_cell.angle_beta   90.00
_cell.angle_gamma   90.00
#
_symmetry.space_group_name_H-M   'P 1'
#
loop_
_entity.id
_entity.type
_entity.pdbx_description
1 polymer ?
#
loop_
_entity_poly.entity_id
_entity_poly.type
_entity_poly.pdbx_seq_one_letter_code
_entity_poly.pdbx_strand_id
1 'polypeptide(L)'
;MAQRRVIGPTAWLVGGAGLFIGAIAAWLTSQGNPGNMGLCIACFWRDIAGYFMGSQTGQAGLAYIRPEIIGIMLGALAAALITKEFRPRGGSAPLLRFVLGFIFMVAALVFLGCTVRVWVRLGGGDLTAIWGAVGIVIGVVIGVFVLRKGFNLGRAKQLAAPLGWVLPAIAVVLLVFALVTEYGAKPEWATLTPAKGKAVVPGEVVVTTDGDVI
;
A
#
# COMPACT_ATOMS: atom_id res chain seq x y z
N MET A 1 26.96 24.96 14.33
CA MET A 1 27.24 23.60 14.84
C MET A 1 25.95 22.80 14.86
N ALA A 2 25.84 21.74 14.07
CA ALA A 2 24.70 20.83 14.15
C ALA A 2 24.83 19.98 15.42
N GLN A 3 23.91 20.16 16.37
CA GLN A 3 23.88 19.40 17.62
C GLN A 3 23.87 17.90 17.32
N ARG A 4 24.77 17.14 17.96
CA ARG A 4 24.83 15.68 17.86
C ARG A 4 23.50 15.14 18.39
N ARG A 5 22.60 14.71 17.50
CA ARG A 5 21.32 14.09 17.92
C ARG A 5 21.66 12.77 18.60
N VAL A 6 21.71 12.80 19.92
CA VAL A 6 21.76 11.60 20.74
C VAL A 6 20.51 10.78 20.41
N ILE A 7 20.66 9.46 20.29
CA ILE A 7 19.55 8.52 20.05
C ILE A 7 18.63 8.60 21.26
N GLY A 8 17.62 9.47 21.19
CA GLY A 8 16.67 9.68 22.27
C GLY A 8 15.71 8.50 22.42
N PRO A 9 14.89 8.47 23.49
CA PRO A 9 13.88 7.42 23.70
C PRO A 9 12.90 7.28 22.53
N THR A 10 12.69 8.34 21.75
CA THR A 10 11.88 8.33 20.52
C THR A 10 12.47 7.45 19.42
N ALA A 11 13.79 7.31 19.33
CA ALA A 11 14.42 6.46 18.33
C ALA A 11 14.20 4.97 18.63
N TRP A 12 14.13 4.58 19.90
CA TRP A 12 13.76 3.22 20.32
C TRP A 12 12.32 2.88 19.97
N LEU A 13 11.39 3.83 20.14
CA LEU A 13 9.99 3.65 19.71
C LEU A 13 9.88 3.45 18.19
N VAL A 14 10.60 4.26 17.40
CA VAL A 14 10.62 4.13 15.93
C VAL A 14 11.26 2.81 15.50
N GLY A 15 12.38 2.42 16.11
CA GLY A 15 13.04 1.15 15.85
C GLY A 15 12.15 -0.06 16.17
N GLY A 16 11.48 -0.03 17.33
CA GLY A 16 10.54 -1.07 17.75
C GLY A 16 9.34 -1.20 16.80
N ALA A 17 8.75 -0.08 16.37
CA ALA A 17 7.67 -0.07 15.39
C ALA A 17 8.14 -0.63 14.03
N GLY A 18 9.34 -0.27 13.59
CA GLY A 18 9.94 -0.80 12.37
C GLY A 18 10.18 -2.31 12.44
N LEU A 19 10.69 -2.82 13.56
CA LEU A 19 10.88 -4.24 13.80
C LEU A 19 9.54 -5.00 13.80
N PHE A 20 8.52 -4.44 14.44
CA PHE A 20 7.18 -5.02 14.48
C PHE A 20 6.56 -5.11 13.08
N ILE A 21 6.62 -4.03 12.30
CA ILE A 21 6.12 -4.01 10.92
C ILE A 21 6.91 -4.98 10.04
N GLY A 22 8.23 -5.05 10.20
CA GLY A 22 9.08 -6.00 9.47
C GLY A 22 8.77 -7.45 9.80
N ALA A 23 8.57 -7.78 11.08
CA ALA A 23 8.18 -9.11 11.53
C ALA A 23 6.79 -9.52 10.99
N ILE A 24 5.82 -8.60 11.03
CA ILE A 24 4.49 -8.83 10.44
C ILE A 24 4.59 -9.03 8.93
N ALA A 25 5.41 -8.24 8.22
CA ALA A 25 5.59 -8.38 6.80
C ALA A 25 6.18 -9.77 6.44
N ALA A 26 7.17 -10.25 7.20
CA ALA A 26 7.73 -11.59 7.02
C ALA A 26 6.70 -12.68 7.33
N TRP A 27 5.90 -12.51 8.38
CA TRP A 27 4.83 -13.45 8.74
C TRP A 27 3.73 -13.49 7.67
N LEU A 28 3.29 -12.34 7.14
CA LEU A 28 2.32 -12.25 6.04
C LEU A 28 2.83 -12.93 4.76
N THR A 29 4.14 -12.85 4.48
CA THR A 29 4.75 -13.61 3.38
C THR A 29 4.62 -15.12 3.61
N SER A 30 4.82 -15.61 4.84
CA SER A 30 4.63 -17.03 5.15
C SER A 30 3.16 -17.49 5.02
N GLN A 31 2.21 -16.58 5.27
CA GLN A 31 0.76 -16.83 5.19
C GLN A 31 0.20 -16.78 3.77
N GLY A 32 1.03 -16.58 2.74
CA GLY A 32 0.63 -16.66 1.33
C GLY A 32 0.64 -15.34 0.55
N ASN A 33 1.07 -14.23 1.15
CA ASN A 33 1.33 -13.01 0.39
C ASN A 33 2.57 -13.21 -0.52
N PRO A 34 2.65 -12.63 -1.74
CA PRO A 34 3.81 -12.81 -2.60
C PRO A 34 5.10 -12.47 -1.88
N GLY A 35 6.12 -13.33 -2.07
CA GLY A 35 7.43 -13.18 -1.41
C GLY A 35 8.11 -11.84 -1.67
N ASN A 36 7.74 -11.16 -2.76
CA ASN A 36 8.23 -9.85 -3.12
C ASN A 36 7.35 -8.67 -2.64
N MET A 37 6.30 -8.90 -1.84
CA MET A 37 5.34 -7.87 -1.41
C MET A 37 5.19 -7.73 0.10
N GLY A 38 5.25 -8.81 0.90
CA GLY A 38 5.24 -8.78 2.38
C GLY A 38 4.10 -7.93 2.99
N LEU A 39 4.33 -6.64 3.19
CA LEU A 39 3.31 -5.63 3.48
C LEU A 39 3.56 -4.39 2.62
N CYS A 40 3.00 -4.30 1.40
CA CYS A 40 3.20 -3.13 0.53
C CYS A 40 1.88 -2.43 0.18
N ILE A 41 1.70 -1.25 0.77
CA ILE A 41 0.48 -0.44 0.62
C ILE A 41 0.19 -0.10 -0.85
N ALA A 42 1.22 0.27 -1.63
CA ALA A 42 1.05 0.63 -3.04
C ALA A 42 0.57 -0.56 -3.89
N CYS A 43 1.15 -1.74 -3.67
CA CYS A 43 0.74 -2.95 -4.40
C CYS A 43 -0.66 -3.38 -3.99
N PHE A 44 -0.99 -3.28 -2.71
CA PHE A 44 -2.32 -3.65 -2.20
C PHE A 44 -3.41 -2.70 -2.74
N TRP A 45 -3.11 -1.41 -2.87
CA TRP A 45 -4.04 -0.45 -3.48
C TRP A 45 -4.29 -0.73 -4.97
N ARG A 46 -3.22 -1.12 -5.69
CA ARG A 46 -3.33 -1.60 -7.07
C ARG A 46 -4.16 -2.89 -7.13
N ASP A 47 -3.95 -3.82 -6.22
CA ASP A 47 -4.67 -5.10 -6.23
C ASP A 47 -6.17 -4.91 -5.96
N ILE A 48 -6.52 -3.98 -5.07
CA ILE A 48 -7.91 -3.55 -4.83
C ILE A 48 -8.48 -2.87 -6.08
N ALA A 49 -7.72 -1.99 -6.74
CA ALA A 49 -8.17 -1.37 -8.00
C ALA A 49 -8.37 -2.42 -9.12
N GLY A 50 -7.49 -3.42 -9.19
CA GLY A 50 -7.60 -4.56 -10.08
C GLY A 50 -8.84 -5.43 -9.79
N TYR A 51 -9.27 -5.54 -8.54
CA TYR A 51 -10.52 -6.20 -8.19
C TYR A 51 -11.75 -5.51 -8.82
N PHE A 52 -11.80 -4.16 -8.77
CA PHE A 52 -12.92 -3.38 -9.31
C PHE A 52 -12.90 -3.24 -10.85
N MET A 53 -11.71 -3.16 -11.47
CA MET A 53 -11.56 -2.83 -12.90
C MET A 53 -10.85 -3.90 -13.73
N GLY A 54 -10.42 -5.01 -13.12
CA GLY A 54 -9.63 -6.06 -13.79
C GLY A 54 -10.36 -6.76 -14.92
N SER A 55 -11.69 -6.85 -14.84
CA SER A 55 -12.55 -7.51 -15.83
C SER A 55 -12.60 -6.73 -17.14
N GLN A 56 -12.55 -5.41 -17.03
CA GLN A 56 -12.58 -4.49 -18.17
C GLN A 56 -11.20 -4.25 -18.76
N THR A 57 -10.13 -4.43 -17.98
CA THR A 57 -8.74 -4.10 -18.37
C THR A 57 -7.86 -5.31 -18.66
N GLY A 58 -8.39 -6.53 -18.55
CA GLY A 58 -7.62 -7.77 -18.76
C GLY A 58 -6.56 -8.04 -17.69
N GLN A 59 -6.57 -7.30 -16.58
CA GLN A 59 -5.61 -7.40 -15.47
C GLN A 59 -6.08 -8.45 -14.43
N ALA A 60 -6.47 -9.65 -14.91
CA ALA A 60 -7.05 -10.67 -14.04
C ALA A 60 -6.07 -11.27 -13.03
N GLY A 61 -4.76 -11.14 -13.28
CA GLY A 61 -3.71 -11.71 -12.45
C GLY A 61 -3.43 -11.01 -11.12
N LEU A 62 -4.02 -9.85 -10.89
CA LEU A 62 -3.65 -8.94 -9.80
C LEU A 62 -4.90 -8.37 -9.11
N ALA A 63 -6.02 -9.08 -9.19
CA ALA A 63 -7.32 -8.64 -8.71
C ALA A 63 -7.68 -9.37 -7.41
N TYR A 64 -7.41 -8.73 -6.26
CA TYR A 64 -7.67 -9.30 -4.94
C TYR A 64 -7.86 -8.19 -3.89
N ILE A 65 -8.94 -8.23 -3.11
CA ILE A 65 -9.12 -7.32 -1.97
C ILE A 65 -8.33 -7.87 -0.78
N ARG A 66 -7.26 -7.16 -0.43
CA ARG A 66 -6.38 -7.49 0.68
C ARG A 66 -6.91 -6.93 2.01
N PRO A 67 -7.37 -7.76 2.96
CA PRO A 67 -7.93 -7.29 4.22
C PRO A 67 -6.93 -6.52 5.09
N GLU A 68 -5.62 -6.66 4.84
CA GLU A 68 -4.55 -5.97 5.56
C GLU A 68 -4.68 -4.44 5.49
N ILE A 69 -5.05 -3.88 4.33
CA ILE A 69 -5.26 -2.43 4.19
C ILE A 69 -6.44 -1.96 5.03
N ILE A 70 -7.53 -2.73 4.98
CA ILE A 70 -8.75 -2.43 5.73
C ILE A 70 -8.46 -2.48 7.23
N GLY A 71 -7.71 -3.49 7.67
CA GLY A 71 -7.23 -3.64 9.05
C GLY A 71 -6.37 -2.46 9.50
N ILE A 72 -5.43 -1.97 8.67
CA ILE A 72 -4.62 -0.79 8.98
C ILE A 72 -5.49 0.46 9.10
N MET A 73 -6.46 0.65 8.20
CA MET A 73 -7.35 1.81 8.23
C MET A 73 -8.23 1.83 9.49
N LEU A 74 -8.88 0.71 9.81
CA LEU A 74 -9.75 0.59 10.98
C LEU A 74 -8.94 0.60 12.29
N GLY A 75 -7.77 -0.04 12.31
CA GLY A 75 -6.86 -0.02 13.46
C GLY A 75 -6.33 1.38 13.77
N ALA A 76 -5.93 2.14 12.74
CA ALA A 76 -5.53 3.53 12.91
C ALA A 76 -6.67 4.43 13.41
N LEU A 77 -7.91 4.18 12.93
CA LEU A 77 -9.09 4.86 13.43
C LEU A 77 -9.34 4.54 14.91
N ALA A 78 -9.32 3.26 15.29
CA ALA A 78 -9.52 2.83 16.66
C ALA A 78 -8.47 3.45 17.60
N ALA A 79 -7.20 3.44 17.19
CA ALA A 79 -6.13 4.09 17.94
C ALA A 79 -6.39 5.59 18.12
N ALA A 80 -6.78 6.31 17.06
CA ALA A 80 -7.07 7.74 17.11
C ALA A 80 -8.30 8.09 17.97
N LEU A 81 -9.29 7.19 18.05
CA LEU A 81 -10.47 7.35 18.91
C LEU A 81 -10.13 7.09 20.38
N ILE A 82 -9.34 6.05 20.67
CA ILE A 82 -8.88 5.72 22.03
C ILE A 82 -8.02 6.85 22.60
N THR A 83 -7.11 7.42 21.79
CA THR A 83 -6.27 8.54 22.20
C THR A 83 -7.00 9.89 22.18
N LYS A 84 -8.27 9.93 21.70
CA LYS A 84 -9.07 11.15 21.50
C LYS A 84 -8.37 12.21 20.64
N GLU A 85 -7.47 11.78 19.75
CA GLU A 85 -6.73 12.66 18.83
C GLU A 85 -7.37 12.74 17.43
N PHE A 86 -8.55 12.15 17.24
CA PHE A 86 -9.25 12.19 15.96
C PHE A 86 -9.63 13.63 15.57
N ARG A 87 -8.89 14.18 14.60
CA ARG A 87 -9.09 15.54 14.07
C ARG A 87 -9.18 15.48 12.54
N PRO A 88 -10.38 15.58 11.95
CA PRO A 88 -10.54 15.56 10.50
C PRO A 88 -9.94 16.83 9.89
N ARG A 89 -8.88 16.64 9.10
CA ARG A 89 -8.18 17.72 8.38
C ARG A 89 -8.21 17.46 6.89
N GLY A 90 -8.39 18.51 6.12
CA GLY A 90 -8.39 18.47 4.67
C GLY A 90 -7.41 19.49 4.09
N GLY A 91 -6.83 19.14 2.95
CA GLY A 91 -5.87 20.00 2.25
C GLY A 91 -6.55 21.12 1.48
N SER A 92 -5.94 22.30 1.43
CA SER A 92 -6.45 23.45 0.66
C SER A 92 -6.18 23.36 -0.85
N ALA A 93 -5.32 22.43 -1.29
CA ALA A 93 -5.00 22.17 -2.70
C ALA A 93 -5.24 20.68 -3.04
N PRO A 94 -6.49 20.29 -3.36
CA PRO A 94 -6.84 18.89 -3.64
C PRO A 94 -6.20 18.36 -4.93
N LEU A 95 -6.26 19.14 -6.02
CA LEU A 95 -5.74 18.73 -7.32
C LEU A 95 -4.23 18.45 -7.29
N LEU A 96 -3.45 19.33 -6.67
CA LEU A 96 -2.01 19.17 -6.55
C LEU A 96 -1.64 17.92 -5.72
N ARG A 97 -2.38 17.66 -4.63
CA ARG A 97 -2.19 16.45 -3.81
C ARG A 97 -2.55 15.18 -4.58
N PHE A 98 -3.62 15.23 -5.37
CA PHE A 98 -4.03 14.13 -6.22
C PHE A 98 -2.97 13.81 -7.29
N VAL A 99 -2.48 14.82 -8.02
CA VAL A 99 -1.45 14.65 -9.05
C VAL A 99 -0.15 14.12 -8.45
N LEU A 100 0.28 14.64 -7.30
CA LEU A 100 1.46 14.13 -6.59
C LEU A 100 1.29 12.67 -6.14
N GLY A 101 0.10 12.31 -5.63
CA GLY A 101 -0.23 10.93 -5.28
C GLY A 101 -0.26 9.99 -6.48
N PHE A 102 -0.79 10.46 -7.62
CA PHE A 102 -0.79 9.71 -8.87
C PHE A 102 0.63 9.44 -9.38
N ILE A 103 1.48 10.48 -9.44
CA ILE A 103 2.89 10.33 -9.84
C ILE A 103 3.62 9.37 -8.89
N PHE A 104 3.36 9.47 -7.58
CA PHE A 104 3.93 8.56 -6.60
C PHE A 104 3.51 7.11 -6.85
N MET A 105 2.22 6.85 -7.12
CA MET A 105 1.74 5.50 -7.40
C MET A 105 2.33 4.93 -8.69
N VAL A 106 2.37 5.71 -9.77
CA VAL A 106 3.00 5.29 -11.03
C VAL A 106 4.48 4.95 -10.80
N ALA A 107 5.23 5.84 -10.16
CA ALA A 107 6.65 5.61 -9.88
C ALA A 107 6.87 4.38 -8.96
N ALA A 108 6.06 4.23 -7.91
CA ALA A 108 6.17 3.10 -6.98
C ALA A 108 5.91 1.75 -7.67
N LEU A 109 5.01 1.71 -8.65
CA LEU A 109 4.69 0.52 -9.42
C LEU A 109 5.74 0.22 -10.52
N VAL A 110 6.23 1.24 -11.23
CA VAL A 110 7.25 1.07 -12.29
C VAL A 110 8.59 0.64 -11.73
N PHE A 111 9.06 1.27 -10.65
CA PHE A 111 10.36 0.96 -10.04
C PHE A 111 10.29 -0.13 -8.97
N LEU A 112 9.08 -0.67 -8.70
CA LEU A 112 8.79 -1.61 -7.61
C LEU A 112 9.36 -1.11 -6.25
N GLY A 113 9.35 0.21 -6.08
CA GLY A 113 10.10 0.96 -5.06
C GLY A 113 9.23 1.51 -3.94
N CYS A 114 8.40 0.69 -3.29
CA CYS A 114 7.60 1.14 -2.13
C CYS A 114 8.44 1.05 -0.84
N THR A 115 8.20 1.95 0.12
CA THR A 115 9.04 2.11 1.33
C THR A 115 9.24 0.83 2.12
N VAL A 116 8.28 -0.10 2.10
CA VAL A 116 8.40 -1.42 2.75
C VAL A 116 8.89 -2.49 1.77
N ARG A 117 8.39 -2.51 0.52
CA ARG A 117 8.70 -3.54 -0.48
C ARG A 117 10.17 -3.58 -0.87
N VAL A 118 10.84 -2.42 -0.91
CA VAL A 118 12.28 -2.37 -1.22
C VAL A 118 13.09 -3.15 -0.19
N TRP A 119 12.80 -2.97 1.10
CA TRP A 119 13.51 -3.67 2.17
C TRP A 119 13.17 -5.15 2.24
N VAL A 120 11.90 -5.52 2.01
CA VAL A 120 11.49 -6.93 1.95
C VAL A 120 12.16 -7.64 0.78
N ARG A 121 12.23 -7.02 -0.40
CA ARG A 121 12.94 -7.56 -1.57
C ARG A 121 14.44 -7.72 -1.33
N LEU A 122 15.06 -6.70 -0.72
CA LEU A 122 16.47 -6.76 -0.37
C LEU A 122 16.75 -7.87 0.66
N GLY A 123 15.86 -8.04 1.65
CA GLY A 123 15.91 -9.14 2.62
C GLY A 123 15.66 -10.52 2.00
N GLY A 124 14.91 -10.59 0.90
CA GLY A 124 14.69 -11.80 0.10
C GLY A 124 15.80 -12.12 -0.91
N GLY A 125 16.90 -11.35 -0.93
CA GLY A 125 18.06 -11.60 -1.80
C GLY A 125 18.01 -10.93 -3.18
N ASP A 126 17.03 -10.06 -3.45
CA ASP A 126 16.92 -9.35 -4.73
C ASP A 126 17.75 -8.06 -4.73
N LEU A 127 18.97 -8.13 -5.27
CA LEU A 127 19.89 -6.99 -5.37
C LEU A 127 19.38 -5.88 -6.30
N THR A 128 18.41 -6.16 -7.19
CA THR A 128 17.83 -5.11 -8.04
C THR A 128 17.03 -4.09 -7.22
N ALA A 129 16.61 -4.44 -6.00
CA ALA A 129 15.93 -3.54 -5.07
C ALA A 129 16.79 -2.32 -4.67
N ILE A 130 18.12 -2.41 -4.80
CA ILE A 130 19.04 -1.29 -4.52
C ILE A 130 18.72 -0.09 -5.40
N TRP A 131 18.40 -0.30 -6.68
CA TRP A 131 18.02 0.78 -7.59
C TRP A 131 16.72 1.46 -7.17
N GLY A 132 15.76 0.67 -6.65
CA GLY A 132 14.55 1.21 -6.03
C GLY A 132 14.84 2.06 -4.80
N ALA A 133 15.76 1.62 -3.93
CA ALA A 133 16.20 2.37 -2.75
C ALA A 133 16.87 3.70 -3.14
N VAL A 134 17.79 3.67 -4.10
CA VAL A 134 18.47 4.86 -4.63
C VAL A 134 17.45 5.85 -5.21
N GLY A 135 16.47 5.37 -5.98
CA GLY A 135 15.40 6.19 -6.52
C GLY A 135 14.57 6.89 -5.43
N ILE A 136 14.21 6.18 -4.36
CA ILE A 136 13.49 6.77 -3.21
C ILE A 136 14.36 7.86 -2.55
N VAL A 137 15.64 7.58 -2.30
CA VAL A 137 16.54 8.53 -1.64
C VAL A 137 16.71 9.81 -2.47
N ILE A 138 17.00 9.67 -3.77
CA ILE A 138 17.16 10.81 -4.68
C ILE A 138 15.85 11.60 -4.77
N GLY A 139 14.72 10.92 -4.94
CA GLY A 139 13.40 11.56 -5.00
C GLY A 139 13.06 12.36 -3.75
N VAL A 140 13.36 11.82 -2.55
CA VAL A 140 13.18 12.52 -1.28
C VAL A 140 14.10 13.73 -1.19
N VAL A 141 15.36 13.62 -1.57
CA VAL A 141 16.32 14.75 -1.54
C VAL A 141 15.87 15.88 -2.45
N ILE A 142 15.48 15.57 -3.69
CA ILE A 142 14.95 16.56 -4.65
C ILE A 142 13.66 17.18 -4.10
N GLY A 143 12.74 16.37 -3.56
CA GLY A 143 11.50 16.84 -2.96
C GLY A 143 11.76 17.81 -1.80
N VAL A 144 12.69 17.49 -0.89
CA VAL A 144 13.09 18.37 0.21
C VAL A 144 13.67 19.69 -0.31
N PHE A 145 14.49 19.65 -1.36
CA PHE A 145 15.06 20.86 -1.96
C PHE A 145 13.98 21.77 -2.56
N VAL A 146 13.00 21.19 -3.27
CA VAL A 146 11.84 21.92 -3.82
C VAL A 146 10.99 22.55 -2.70
N LEU A 147 10.71 21.80 -1.63
CA LEU A 147 9.99 22.31 -0.47
C LEU A 147 10.73 23.47 0.21
N ARG A 148 12.06 23.38 0.31
CA ARG A 148 12.89 24.46 0.87
C ARG A 148 12.92 25.73 0.02
N LYS A 149 12.67 25.64 -1.29
CA LYS A 149 12.60 26.79 -2.20
C LYS A 149 11.27 27.56 -2.14
N GLY A 150 10.37 27.23 -1.21
CA GLY A 150 9.12 27.97 -0.98
C GLY A 150 7.85 27.29 -1.49
N PHE A 151 7.94 26.05 -1.96
CA PHE A 151 6.76 25.27 -2.32
C PHE A 151 5.98 24.86 -1.07
N ASN A 152 4.72 25.27 -0.98
CA ASN A 152 3.82 24.93 0.13
C ASN A 152 2.50 24.38 -0.41
N LEU A 153 2.05 23.23 0.12
CA LEU A 153 0.80 22.59 -0.29
C LEU A 153 -0.47 23.26 0.31
N GLY A 154 -0.32 24.48 0.80
CA GLY A 154 -1.36 25.26 1.48
C GLY A 154 -1.82 24.65 2.80
N ARG A 155 -2.38 25.49 3.68
CA ARG A 155 -2.69 25.15 5.07
C ARG A 155 -3.80 24.10 5.13
N ALA A 156 -3.60 23.05 5.94
CA ALA A 156 -4.65 22.11 6.27
C ALA A 156 -5.77 22.83 7.05
N LYS A 157 -7.00 22.78 6.54
CA LYS A 157 -8.18 23.33 7.22
C LYS A 157 -8.86 22.22 8.03
N GLN A 158 -9.43 22.59 9.16
CA GLN A 158 -10.33 21.71 9.91
C GLN A 158 -11.55 21.43 9.02
N LEU A 159 -11.89 20.15 8.87
CA LEU A 159 -13.09 19.73 8.15
C LEU A 159 -14.23 19.49 9.13
N ALA A 160 -15.46 19.56 8.63
CA ALA A 160 -16.63 19.20 9.42
C ALA A 160 -16.50 17.75 9.90
N ALA A 161 -16.91 17.49 11.15
CA ALA A 161 -16.90 16.16 11.77
C ALA A 161 -17.43 15.01 10.87
N PRO A 162 -18.54 15.17 10.10
CA PRO A 162 -19.02 14.08 9.22
C PRO A 162 -18.07 13.74 8.07
N LEU A 163 -17.28 14.69 7.55
CA LEU A 163 -16.31 14.39 6.49
C LEU A 163 -15.17 13.50 6.99
N GLY A 164 -14.89 13.50 8.30
CA GLY A 164 -13.91 12.61 8.91
C GLY A 164 -14.29 11.12 8.82
N TRP A 165 -15.59 10.82 8.77
CA TRP A 165 -16.11 9.45 8.75
C TRP A 165 -16.13 8.81 7.36
N VAL A 166 -15.85 9.58 6.30
CA VAL A 166 -15.81 9.07 4.93
C VAL A 166 -14.74 7.99 4.77
N LEU A 167 -13.55 8.19 5.33
CA LEU A 167 -12.45 7.23 5.21
C LEU A 167 -12.76 5.90 5.95
N PRO A 168 -13.26 5.93 7.21
CA PRO A 168 -13.82 4.74 7.86
C PRO A 168 -14.95 4.06 7.08
N ALA A 169 -15.88 4.83 6.52
CA ALA A 169 -16.98 4.28 5.75
C ALA A 169 -16.49 3.52 4.51
N ILE A 170 -15.50 4.08 3.78
CA ILE A 170 -14.85 3.39 2.65
C ILE A 170 -14.20 2.08 3.12
N ALA A 171 -13.51 2.08 4.27
CA ALA A 171 -12.90 0.86 4.80
C ALA A 171 -13.95 -0.22 5.13
N VAL A 172 -15.08 0.17 5.74
CA VAL A 172 -16.18 -0.76 6.03
C VAL A 172 -16.83 -1.29 4.76
N VAL A 173 -17.05 -0.43 3.74
CA VAL A 173 -17.57 -0.87 2.44
C VAL A 173 -16.62 -1.87 1.78
N LEU A 174 -15.32 -1.60 1.78
CA LEU A 174 -14.31 -2.54 1.30
C LEU A 174 -14.32 -3.86 2.09
N LEU A 175 -14.56 -3.81 3.40
CA LEU A 175 -14.67 -5.01 4.24
C LEU A 175 -15.88 -5.85 3.85
N VAL A 176 -17.03 -5.20 3.63
CA VAL A 176 -18.24 -5.88 3.15
C VAL A 176 -17.99 -6.53 1.80
N PHE A 177 -17.35 -5.84 0.85
CA PHE A 177 -16.99 -6.44 -0.42
C PHE A 177 -16.05 -7.63 -0.27
N ALA A 178 -15.03 -7.54 0.59
CA ALA A 178 -14.13 -8.66 0.88
C ALA A 178 -14.89 -9.87 1.48
N LEU A 179 -15.82 -9.64 2.41
CA LEU A 179 -16.61 -10.71 3.01
C LEU A 179 -17.60 -11.32 2.01
N VAL A 180 -18.25 -10.51 1.17
CA VAL A 180 -19.16 -11.00 0.13
C VAL A 180 -18.41 -11.81 -0.92
N THR A 181 -17.15 -11.48 -1.25
CA THR A 181 -16.34 -12.29 -2.16
C THR A 181 -15.91 -13.62 -1.57
N GLU A 182 -15.64 -13.66 -0.27
CA GLU A 182 -15.17 -14.87 0.41
C GLU A 182 -16.34 -15.81 0.79
N TYR A 183 -17.53 -15.28 1.11
CA TYR A 183 -18.70 -16.05 1.58
C TYR A 183 -19.89 -16.07 0.63
N GLY A 184 -19.88 -15.31 -0.48
CA GLY A 184 -21.03 -15.10 -1.37
C GLY A 184 -20.73 -15.31 -2.85
N ALA A 185 -21.78 -15.21 -3.68
CA ALA A 185 -21.66 -15.34 -5.14
C ALA A 185 -20.86 -14.17 -5.73
N LYS A 186 -19.82 -14.50 -6.49
CA LYS A 186 -18.96 -13.55 -7.21
C LYS A 186 -19.81 -12.67 -8.14
N PRO A 187 -19.79 -11.33 -8.00
CA PRO A 187 -20.39 -10.46 -9.00
C PRO A 187 -19.60 -10.57 -10.32
N GLU A 188 -20.29 -10.64 -11.46
CA GLU A 188 -19.66 -10.84 -12.79
C GLU A 188 -18.62 -9.76 -13.16
N TRP A 189 -18.79 -8.54 -12.63
CA TRP A 189 -17.86 -7.42 -12.85
C TRP A 189 -16.60 -7.50 -11.98
N ALA A 190 -16.63 -8.24 -10.87
CA ALA A 190 -15.52 -8.36 -9.95
C ALA A 190 -14.54 -9.44 -10.41
N THR A 191 -13.29 -9.07 -10.62
CA THR A 191 -12.26 -10.03 -11.01
C THR A 191 -11.59 -10.57 -9.76
N LEU A 192 -11.53 -11.89 -9.66
CA LEU A 192 -10.82 -12.57 -8.59
C LEU A 192 -9.72 -13.38 -9.23
N THR A 193 -8.48 -13.05 -8.88
CA THR A 193 -7.38 -13.99 -9.04
C THR A 193 -7.51 -15.00 -7.91
N PRO A 194 -7.70 -16.30 -8.19
CA PRO A 194 -7.76 -17.29 -7.12
C PRO A 194 -6.45 -17.24 -6.32
N ALA A 195 -6.56 -17.18 -4.99
CA ALA A 195 -5.39 -17.28 -4.12
C ALA A 195 -4.69 -18.62 -4.40
N LYS A 196 -3.42 -18.55 -4.83
CA LYS A 196 -2.57 -19.64 -5.37
C LYS A 196 -2.70 -19.98 -6.86
N GLY A 197 -3.58 -19.34 -7.61
CA GLY A 197 -3.56 -19.44 -9.07
C GLY A 197 -2.49 -18.52 -9.67
N LYS A 198 -1.54 -19.10 -10.42
CA LYS A 198 -0.79 -18.30 -11.39
C LYS A 198 -1.84 -17.64 -12.31
N ALA A 199 -1.69 -16.33 -12.52
CA ALA A 199 -2.54 -15.58 -13.42
C ALA A 199 -2.54 -16.25 -14.81
N VAL A 200 -3.61 -16.97 -15.15
CA VAL A 200 -3.78 -17.49 -16.50
C VAL A 200 -4.17 -16.31 -17.36
N VAL A 201 -3.18 -15.75 -18.05
CA VAL A 201 -3.40 -14.82 -19.15
C VAL A 201 -4.00 -15.65 -20.29
N PRO A 202 -5.13 -15.25 -20.91
CA PRO A 202 -5.67 -15.97 -22.06
C PRO A 202 -4.62 -15.99 -23.19
N GLY A 203 -4.05 -17.16 -23.47
CA GLY A 203 -3.08 -17.37 -24.56
C GLY A 203 -1.64 -17.70 -24.13
N GLU A 204 -1.33 -17.84 -22.85
CA GLU A 204 0.00 -18.29 -22.40
C GLU A 204 -0.07 -19.70 -21.82
N VAL A 205 0.71 -20.62 -22.41
CA VAL A 205 0.76 -22.04 -22.02
C VAL A 205 1.41 -22.15 -20.64
N VAL A 206 0.63 -22.53 -19.63
CA VAL A 206 1.11 -22.69 -18.26
C VAL A 206 1.57 -24.13 -18.07
N VAL A 207 2.88 -24.35 -18.15
CA VAL A 207 3.47 -25.64 -17.74
C VAL A 207 3.33 -25.76 -16.22
N THR A 208 2.47 -26.69 -15.80
CA THR A 208 2.34 -27.10 -14.41
C THR A 208 3.45 -28.10 -14.07
N THR A 209 3.87 -28.14 -12.81
CA THR A 209 4.93 -29.04 -12.31
C THR A 209 4.57 -30.53 -12.32
N ASP A 210 3.38 -30.89 -12.83
CA ASP A 210 2.95 -32.27 -13.07
C ASP A 210 2.92 -32.66 -14.56
N GLY A 211 3.50 -31.85 -15.45
CA GLY A 211 3.70 -32.24 -16.84
C GLY A 211 2.44 -32.21 -17.72
N ASP A 212 1.28 -31.87 -17.16
CA ASP A 212 0.08 -31.61 -17.95
C ASP A 212 0.03 -30.16 -18.43
N VAL A 213 -0.02 -30.04 -19.75
CA VAL A 213 -0.07 -28.80 -20.52
C VAL A 213 -1.54 -28.49 -20.82
N ILE A 214 -2.00 -27.30 -20.42
CA ILE A 214 -3.26 -26.69 -20.87
C ILE A 214 -2.92 -25.45 -21.71
#